data_AF-A0AAD7JC49-F1
#
_entry.id   AF-A0AAD7JC49-F1
#
_cell.length_a   1.000
_cell.length_b   1.000
_cell.length_c   1.000
_cell.angle_alpha   90.00
_cell.angle_beta   90.00
_cell.angle_gamma   90.00
#
_symmetry.space_group_name_H-M   'P 1'
#
loop_
_entity.id
_entity.type
_entity.pdbx_description
1 polymer ?
#
loop_
_entity_poly.entity_id
_entity_poly.type
_entity_poly.pdbx_seq_one_letter_code
_entity_poly.pdbx_strand_id
1 'polypeptide(L)'
;MSRAQNPEYADPVIREPSPASSIGSVYGPDQTAFSDSESQIDQPGFERKWEDRLELRRATREEELADADPLLPRPSTAMEERVLSERIVRNLRMRVEELEENDLFEQTMLRGSQAGLEEQTIPKDVDALILSMMGSPASGGTSAANADATIADGPWNQAGAPYAAPRTRSKGKGKSRK
;
A
#
# COMPACT_ATOMS: atom_id res chain seq x y z
N MET A 1 19.42 -73.11 18.77
CA MET A 1 18.01 -73.54 18.86
C MET A 1 17.16 -72.30 19.03
N SER A 2 16.57 -71.79 17.94
CA SER A 2 15.87 -70.51 17.90
C SER A 2 14.40 -70.66 18.31
N ARG A 3 13.95 -69.79 19.21
CA ARG A 3 12.60 -69.74 19.78
C ARG A 3 11.64 -69.14 18.76
N ALA A 4 10.59 -69.88 18.38
CA ALA A 4 9.52 -69.36 17.55
C ALA A 4 8.78 -68.25 18.31
N GLN A 5 8.73 -67.05 17.73
CA GLN A 5 7.89 -65.96 18.20
C GLN A 5 6.49 -66.19 17.64
N ASN A 6 5.53 -66.56 18.48
CA ASN A 6 4.12 -66.53 18.11
C ASN A 6 3.69 -65.07 18.03
N PRO A 7 3.07 -64.61 16.93
CA PRO A 7 2.43 -63.29 16.91
C PRO A 7 1.25 -63.33 17.87
N GLU A 8 1.32 -62.52 18.91
CA GLU A 8 0.23 -62.30 19.85
C GLU A 8 -0.88 -61.55 19.09
N TYR A 9 -1.97 -62.25 18.77
CA TYR A 9 -3.12 -61.64 18.13
C TYR A 9 -3.76 -60.63 19.10
N ALA A 10 -4.04 -59.42 18.61
CA ALA A 10 -4.74 -58.41 19.40
C ALA A 10 -6.10 -58.94 19.87
N ASP A 11 -6.45 -58.59 21.11
CA ASP A 11 -7.72 -58.97 21.75
C ASP A 11 -8.90 -58.56 20.85
N PRO A 12 -9.91 -59.43 20.62
CA PRO A 12 -11.00 -59.12 19.70
C PRO A 12 -11.75 -57.89 20.20
N VAL A 13 -11.70 -56.81 19.42
CA VAL A 13 -12.48 -55.61 19.68
C VAL A 13 -13.96 -55.99 19.57
N ILE A 14 -14.62 -56.18 20.72
CA ILE A 14 -16.06 -56.35 20.81
C ILE A 14 -16.68 -55.01 20.41
N ARG A 15 -17.06 -54.89 19.14
CA ARG A 15 -17.83 -53.75 18.65
C ARG A 15 -19.27 -53.93 19.10
N GLU A 16 -19.87 -52.87 19.64
CA GLU A 16 -21.31 -52.86 19.85
C GLU A 16 -22.01 -53.17 18.52
N PRO A 17 -23.05 -54.01 18.51
CA PRO A 17 -23.80 -54.28 17.29
C PRO A 17 -24.28 -52.95 16.73
N SER A 18 -24.04 -52.71 15.43
CA SER A 18 -24.57 -51.51 14.77
C SER A 18 -26.06 -51.40 15.08
N PRO A 19 -26.57 -50.21 15.43
CA PRO A 19 -27.95 -50.05 15.83
C PRO A 19 -28.87 -50.66 14.77
N ALA A 20 -29.77 -51.58 15.17
CA ALA A 20 -30.75 -52.21 14.28
C ALA A 20 -31.74 -51.20 13.67
N SER A 21 -31.66 -49.93 14.08
CA SER A 21 -32.45 -48.80 13.62
C SER A 21 -31.99 -48.23 12.28
N SER A 22 -31.58 -49.09 11.34
CA SER A 22 -31.26 -48.70 9.95
C SER A 22 -32.29 -49.21 8.93
N ILE A 23 -33.45 -49.69 9.41
CA ILE A 23 -34.58 -50.21 8.59
C ILE A 23 -35.78 -49.25 8.55
N GLY A 24 -35.61 -48.02 9.04
CA GLY A 24 -36.68 -47.02 9.16
C GLY A 24 -36.35 -45.63 8.60
N SER A 25 -35.33 -45.48 7.75
CA SER A 25 -35.12 -44.20 7.07
C SER A 25 -36.27 -43.98 6.09
N VAL A 26 -37.28 -43.24 6.53
CA VAL A 26 -38.31 -42.71 5.65
C VAL A 26 -37.59 -41.69 4.76
N TYR A 27 -37.21 -42.14 3.57
CA TYR A 27 -36.69 -41.23 2.56
C TYR A 27 -37.78 -40.19 2.27
N GLY A 28 -37.39 -38.92 2.29
CA GLY A 28 -38.29 -37.84 1.91
C GLY A 28 -38.73 -37.97 0.45
N PRO A 29 -39.67 -37.12 0.00
CA PRO A 29 -40.00 -37.05 -1.41
C PRO A 29 -38.73 -36.86 -2.24
N ASP A 30 -38.69 -37.50 -3.41
CA ASP A 30 -37.57 -37.40 -4.33
C ASP A 30 -37.26 -35.93 -4.64
N GLN A 31 -35.99 -35.59 -4.51
CA GLN A 31 -35.46 -34.25 -4.77
C GLN A 31 -34.81 -34.14 -6.16
N THR A 32 -34.83 -35.21 -6.97
CA THR A 32 -34.42 -35.12 -8.36
C THR A 32 -35.35 -34.19 -9.12
N ALA A 33 -34.79 -33.23 -9.85
CA ALA A 33 -35.58 -32.33 -10.66
C ALA A 33 -36.04 -33.05 -11.93
N PHE A 34 -37.21 -32.72 -12.46
CA PHE A 34 -37.66 -33.25 -13.77
C PHE A 34 -36.65 -32.96 -14.90
N SER A 35 -35.91 -31.84 -14.76
CA SER A 35 -34.79 -31.45 -15.64
C SER A 35 -33.57 -32.36 -15.59
N ASP A 36 -33.50 -33.28 -14.62
CA ASP A 36 -32.43 -34.26 -14.46
C ASP A 36 -32.82 -35.63 -15.03
N SER A 37 -34.00 -35.76 -15.64
CA SER A 37 -34.41 -37.01 -16.26
C SER A 37 -33.64 -37.28 -17.56
N GLU A 38 -33.32 -38.56 -17.80
CA GLU A 38 -32.62 -39.04 -19.01
C GLU A 38 -33.34 -38.64 -20.33
N SER A 39 -34.64 -38.35 -20.26
CA SER A 39 -35.43 -37.87 -21.39
C SER A 39 -35.16 -36.42 -21.79
N GLN A 40 -34.60 -35.62 -20.88
CA GLN A 40 -34.33 -34.19 -21.10
C GLN A 40 -32.85 -33.87 -21.27
N ILE A 41 -31.98 -34.64 -20.61
CA ILE A 41 -30.55 -34.40 -20.62
C ILE A 41 -29.80 -35.71 -20.83
N ASP A 42 -28.85 -35.70 -21.76
CA ASP A 42 -27.95 -36.82 -21.97
C ASP A 42 -26.89 -36.85 -20.84
N GLN A 43 -26.29 -38.01 -20.60
CA GLN A 43 -25.31 -38.23 -19.54
C GLN A 43 -24.20 -37.16 -19.46
N PRO A 44 -23.50 -36.79 -20.54
CA PRO A 44 -22.47 -35.75 -20.48
C PRO A 44 -23.05 -34.34 -20.20
N GLY A 45 -24.31 -34.11 -20.57
CA GLY A 45 -25.01 -32.86 -20.22
C GLY A 45 -25.31 -32.78 -18.74
N PHE A 46 -25.75 -33.90 -18.15
CA PHE A 46 -26.01 -34.01 -16.72
C PHE A 46 -24.74 -33.76 -15.91
N GLU A 47 -23.63 -34.41 -16.29
CA GLU A 47 -22.32 -34.21 -15.66
C GLU A 47 -21.90 -32.74 -15.71
N ARG A 48 -21.99 -32.11 -16.90
CA ARG A 48 -21.65 -30.69 -17.05
C ARG A 48 -22.52 -29.78 -16.18
N LYS A 49 -23.82 -30.03 -16.09
CA LYS A 49 -24.74 -29.27 -15.22
C LYS A 49 -24.30 -29.33 -13.75
N TRP A 50 -23.87 -30.51 -13.30
CA TRP A 50 -23.40 -30.70 -11.93
C TRP A 50 -22.00 -30.12 -11.71
N GLU A 51 -21.10 -30.23 -12.67
CA GLU A 51 -19.80 -29.57 -12.61
C GLU A 51 -19.95 -28.05 -12.52
N ASP A 52 -20.87 -27.48 -13.30
CA ASP A 52 -21.18 -26.05 -13.26
C ASP A 52 -21.83 -25.67 -11.92
N ARG A 53 -22.75 -26.49 -11.39
CA ARG A 53 -23.40 -26.28 -10.08
C ARG A 53 -22.41 -26.38 -8.91
N LEU A 54 -21.41 -27.24 -9.02
CA LEU A 54 -20.32 -27.39 -8.06
C LEU A 54 -19.20 -26.35 -8.28
N GLU A 55 -19.34 -25.49 -9.29
CA GLU A 55 -18.36 -24.49 -9.70
C GLU A 55 -16.96 -25.09 -9.98
N LEU A 56 -16.88 -26.38 -10.35
CA LEU A 56 -15.60 -27.07 -10.58
C LEU A 56 -14.81 -26.50 -11.76
N ARG A 57 -15.50 -25.81 -12.69
CA ARG A 57 -14.90 -25.16 -13.86
C ARG A 57 -14.58 -23.69 -13.64
N ARG A 58 -14.90 -23.16 -12.46
CA ARG A 58 -14.59 -21.78 -12.11
C ARG A 58 -13.16 -21.73 -11.60
N ALA A 59 -12.35 -20.84 -12.16
CA ALA A 59 -11.01 -20.60 -11.67
C ALA A 59 -11.07 -20.19 -10.19
N THR A 60 -10.24 -20.81 -9.37
CA THR A 60 -10.00 -20.40 -8.00
C THR A 60 -9.34 -19.03 -7.99
N ARG A 61 -9.40 -18.32 -6.86
CA ARG A 61 -8.79 -16.99 -6.73
C ARG A 61 -7.28 -17.05 -6.99
N GLU A 62 -6.64 -18.14 -6.56
CA GLU A 62 -5.22 -18.39 -6.77
C GLU A 62 -4.91 -18.59 -8.26
N GLU A 63 -5.77 -19.29 -9.00
CA GLU A 63 -5.65 -19.46 -10.45
C GLU A 63 -5.87 -18.14 -11.19
N GLU A 64 -6.88 -17.36 -10.81
CA GLU A 64 -7.12 -16.02 -11.38
C GLU A 64 -5.91 -15.09 -11.18
N LEU A 65 -5.24 -15.18 -10.03
CA LEU A 65 -4.01 -14.42 -9.75
C LEU A 65 -2.80 -14.96 -10.52
N ALA A 66 -2.74 -16.28 -10.76
CA ALA A 66 -1.66 -16.89 -11.52
C ALA A 66 -1.77 -16.59 -13.02
N ASP A 67 -3.00 -16.48 -13.53
CA ASP A 67 -3.29 -16.11 -14.93
C ASP A 67 -3.12 -14.60 -15.18
N ALA A 68 -2.99 -13.79 -14.14
CA ALA A 68 -2.76 -12.35 -14.27
C ALA A 68 -1.39 -12.06 -14.91
N ASP A 69 -1.37 -11.15 -15.89
CA ASP A 69 -0.15 -10.72 -16.56
C ASP A 69 0.82 -10.08 -15.55
N PRO A 70 2.08 -10.54 -15.43
CA PRO A 70 3.01 -10.00 -14.45
C PRO A 70 3.23 -8.50 -14.64
N LEU A 71 3.10 -7.75 -13.55
CA LEU A 71 3.28 -6.28 -13.52
C LEU A 71 4.67 -5.83 -14.01
N LEU A 72 5.67 -6.70 -13.90
CA LEU A 72 7.02 -6.46 -14.38
C LEU A 72 7.44 -7.60 -15.31
N PRO A 73 7.98 -7.30 -16.50
CA PRO A 73 8.48 -8.34 -17.38
C PRO A 73 9.61 -9.09 -16.69
N ARG A 74 9.62 -10.42 -16.85
CA ARG A 74 10.70 -11.26 -16.33
C ARG A 74 12.00 -10.90 -17.05
N PRO A 75 13.08 -10.53 -16.33
CA PRO A 75 14.35 -10.20 -16.97
C PRO A 75 14.92 -11.44 -17.65
N SER A 76 15.45 -11.26 -18.86
CA SER A 76 16.00 -12.36 -19.67
C SER A 76 17.49 -12.58 -19.40
N THR A 77 18.18 -11.53 -18.95
CA THR A 77 19.61 -11.55 -18.66
C THR A 77 19.92 -11.06 -17.25
N ALA A 78 21.03 -11.53 -16.67
CA ALA A 78 21.48 -11.09 -15.34
C ALA A 78 21.79 -9.58 -15.27
N MET A 79 22.13 -8.96 -16.40
CA MET A 79 22.34 -7.51 -16.48
C MET A 79 21.01 -6.75 -16.41
N GLU A 80 19.99 -7.20 -17.14
CA GLU A 80 18.64 -6.63 -17.07
C GLU A 80 18.06 -6.73 -15.65
N GLU A 81 18.28 -7.87 -14.99
CA GLU A 81 17.84 -8.08 -13.60
C GLU A 81 18.48 -7.06 -12.65
N ARG A 82 19.80 -6.83 -12.76
CA ARG A 82 20.50 -5.81 -11.96
C ARG A 82 19.93 -4.42 -12.20
N VAL A 83 19.78 -4.02 -13.47
CA VAL A 83 19.24 -2.70 -13.82
C VAL A 83 17.80 -2.53 -13.32
N LEU A 84 16.97 -3.56 -13.44
CA LEU A 84 15.60 -3.56 -12.93
C LEU A 84 15.59 -3.41 -11.40
N SER A 85 16.42 -4.17 -10.70
CA SER A 85 16.52 -4.12 -9.23
C SER A 85 16.98 -2.75 -8.74
N GLU A 86 17.99 -2.16 -9.37
CA GLU A 86 18.48 -0.82 -9.02
C GLU A 86 17.41 0.25 -9.26
N ARG A 87 16.68 0.15 -10.36
CA ARG A 87 15.56 1.05 -10.67
C ARG A 87 14.45 0.95 -9.63
N ILE A 88 14.08 -0.28 -9.23
CA ILE A 88 13.07 -0.52 -8.19
C ILE A 88 13.51 0.11 -6.87
N VAL A 89 14.73 -0.19 -6.41
CA VAL A 89 15.26 0.33 -5.13
C VAL A 89 15.34 1.85 -5.15
N ARG A 90 15.77 2.45 -6.27
CA ARG A 90 15.81 3.91 -6.43
C ARG A 90 14.41 4.53 -6.32
N ASN A 91 13.42 3.97 -7.02
CA ASN A 91 12.04 4.46 -6.96
C ASN A 91 11.45 4.34 -5.55
N LEU A 92 11.72 3.22 -4.87
CA LEU A 92 11.29 3.03 -3.48
C LEU A 92 11.89 4.09 -2.55
N ARG A 93 13.20 4.38 -2.68
CA ARG A 93 13.85 5.43 -1.88
C ARG A 93 13.24 6.81 -2.12
N MET A 94 13.00 7.18 -3.38
CA MET A 94 12.35 8.46 -3.70
C MET A 94 10.94 8.53 -3.11
N ARG A 95 10.17 7.42 -3.15
CA ARG A 95 8.82 7.41 -2.60
C ARG A 95 8.81 7.47 -1.08
N VAL A 96 9.78 6.87 -0.40
CA VAL A 96 9.96 6.99 1.05
C VAL A 96 10.31 8.43 1.42
N GLU A 97 11.25 9.05 0.72
CA GLU A 97 11.62 10.46 0.94
C GLU A 97 10.42 11.40 0.78
N GLU A 98 9.58 11.19 -0.25
CA GLU A 98 8.35 11.95 -0.45
C GLU A 98 7.34 11.77 0.69
N LEU A 99 7.21 10.56 1.23
CA LEU A 99 6.34 10.30 2.38
C LEU A 99 6.87 10.96 3.65
N GLU A 100 8.18 10.91 3.88
CA GLU A 100 8.83 11.57 5.01
C GLU A 100 8.68 13.09 4.93
N GLU A 101 8.82 13.68 3.73
CA GLU A 101 8.58 15.10 3.50
C GLU A 101 7.11 15.48 3.74
N ASN A 102 6.17 14.65 3.28
CA ASN A 102 4.75 14.89 3.50
C ASN A 102 4.38 14.79 4.99
N ASP A 103 4.93 13.81 5.72
CA ASP A 103 4.73 13.68 7.16
C ASP A 103 5.28 14.88 7.93
N LEU A 104 6.47 15.38 7.53
CA LEU A 104 7.05 16.60 8.10
C LEU A 104 6.20 17.83 7.77
N PHE A 105 5.67 17.92 6.54
CA PHE A 105 4.77 18.99 6.14
C PHE A 105 3.48 18.97 6.95
N GLU A 106 2.85 17.81 7.12
CA GLU A 106 1.65 17.67 7.95
C GLU A 106 1.92 18.04 9.42
N GLN A 107 3.05 17.59 9.97
CA GLN A 107 3.46 17.93 11.33
C GLN A 107 3.70 19.44 11.50
N THR A 108 4.37 20.07 10.54
CA THR A 108 4.64 21.52 10.55
C THR A 108 3.37 22.34 10.30
N MET A 109 2.44 21.85 9.49
CA MET A 109 1.13 22.47 9.28
C MET A 109 0.29 22.44 10.56
N LEU A 110 0.23 21.28 11.23
CA LEU A 110 -0.46 21.12 12.53
C LEU A 110 0.18 21.97 13.62
N ARG A 111 1.52 22.05 13.64
CA ARG A 111 2.26 22.89 14.59
C ARG A 111 2.14 24.39 14.28
N GLY A 112 2.13 24.77 13.01
CA GLY A 112 2.02 26.16 12.56
C GLY A 112 0.70 26.82 12.96
N SER A 113 -0.38 26.03 13.12
CA SER A 113 -1.65 26.51 13.68
C SER A 113 -1.56 26.91 15.16
N GLN A 114 -0.48 26.55 15.89
CA GLN A 114 -0.28 26.95 17.29
C GLN A 114 0.52 28.24 17.46
N ALA A 115 0.99 28.89 16.38
CA ALA A 115 1.65 30.19 16.49
C ALA A 115 0.71 31.31 17.02
N GLY A 116 -0.61 31.09 17.03
CA GLY A 116 -1.60 31.96 17.68
C GLY A 116 -2.03 31.53 19.09
N LEU A 117 -1.52 30.39 19.59
CA LEU A 117 -1.85 29.80 20.90
C LEU A 117 -0.67 29.82 21.88
N GLU A 118 0.51 30.29 21.47
CA GLU A 118 1.55 30.64 22.41
C GLU A 118 0.98 31.76 23.28
N GLU A 119 0.61 31.39 24.52
CA GLU A 119 0.19 32.30 25.56
C GLU A 119 1.28 33.37 25.64
N GLN A 120 1.00 34.55 25.08
CA GLN A 120 1.86 35.70 25.28
C GLN A 120 2.00 35.80 26.79
N THR A 121 3.17 35.49 27.33
CA THR A 121 3.42 35.57 28.76
C THR A 121 3.25 37.04 29.10
N ILE A 122 2.05 37.42 29.54
CA ILE A 122 1.74 38.80 29.90
C ILE A 122 2.71 39.12 31.03
N PRO A 123 3.72 39.99 30.80
CA PRO A 123 4.66 40.31 31.85
C PRO A 123 3.86 40.99 32.95
N LYS A 124 3.96 40.47 34.18
CA LYS A 124 3.27 41.00 35.36
C LYS A 124 3.77 42.40 35.75
N ASP A 125 4.80 42.88 35.05
CA ASP A 125 5.44 44.16 35.25
C ASP A 125 5.30 45.01 33.99
N VAL A 126 4.45 46.04 34.09
CA VAL A 126 4.13 46.94 32.97
C VAL A 126 5.37 47.74 32.57
N ASP A 127 6.27 48.02 33.51
CA ASP A 127 7.50 48.77 33.24
C ASP A 127 8.45 47.97 32.35
N ALA A 128 8.56 46.64 32.55
CA ALA A 128 9.35 45.75 31.70
C ALA A 128 8.80 45.65 30.26
N LEU A 129 7.48 45.70 30.11
CA LEU A 129 6.83 45.75 28.79
C LEU A 129 7.15 47.06 28.07
N ILE A 130 7.05 48.20 28.77
CA ILE A 130 7.33 49.53 28.21
C ILE A 130 8.82 49.64 27.85
N LEU A 131 9.73 49.13 28.69
CA LEU A 131 11.17 49.05 28.40
C LEU A 131 11.48 48.16 27.19
N SER A 132 10.76 47.05 27.02
CA SER A 132 10.89 46.17 25.86
C SER A 132 10.36 46.82 24.57
N MET A 133 9.31 47.64 24.66
CA MET A 133 8.73 48.35 23.50
C MET A 133 9.48 49.62 23.14
N MET A 134 10.09 50.31 24.11
CA MET A 134 10.86 51.54 23.85
C MET A 134 12.28 51.26 23.32
N GLY A 135 12.69 49.99 23.20
CA GLY A 135 14.02 49.61 22.72
C GLY A 135 15.10 50.10 23.69
N SER A 136 15.57 49.23 24.58
CA SER A 136 16.59 49.55 25.59
C SER A 136 17.75 50.39 25.02
N PRO A 137 17.98 51.62 25.52
CA PRO A 137 19.17 52.39 25.19
C PRO A 137 20.21 52.28 26.32
N ALA A 138 20.78 51.09 26.55
CA ALA A 138 22.11 50.93 27.17
C ALA A 138 22.51 49.45 27.32
N SER A 139 22.99 48.86 26.23
CA SER A 139 24.21 48.06 26.31
C SER A 139 25.06 48.46 25.11
N GLY A 140 25.74 49.60 25.27
CA GLY A 140 26.74 50.06 24.32
C GLY A 140 28.00 49.23 24.50
N GLY A 141 28.24 48.29 23.58
CA GLY A 141 29.55 47.70 23.41
C GLY A 141 29.58 46.37 22.67
N THR A 142 29.21 46.35 21.39
CA THR A 142 29.84 45.51 20.33
C THR A 142 29.03 45.61 19.04
N SER A 143 29.40 46.51 18.13
CA SER A 143 28.92 46.48 16.75
C SER A 143 30.05 46.86 15.82
N ALA A 144 30.86 45.88 15.42
CA ALA A 144 31.48 45.77 14.10
C ALA A 144 32.46 44.59 14.09
N ALA A 145 32.00 43.43 13.61
CA ALA A 145 32.63 42.66 12.54
C ALA A 145 32.16 41.19 12.58
N ASN A 146 31.51 40.79 11.49
CA ASN A 146 31.43 39.43 10.93
C ASN A 146 30.46 38.44 11.60
N ALA A 147 29.17 38.63 11.32
CA ALA A 147 28.25 37.51 11.09
C ALA A 147 27.93 37.48 9.58
N ASP A 148 28.66 36.63 8.87
CA ASP A 148 28.24 36.09 7.58
C ASP A 148 27.07 35.15 7.85
N ALA A 149 25.87 35.71 7.84
CA ALA A 149 24.63 34.96 7.88
C ALA A 149 23.71 35.64 6.87
N THR A 150 23.88 35.26 5.61
CA THR A 150 22.89 35.43 4.56
C THR A 150 21.56 34.86 5.06
N ILE A 151 20.70 35.74 5.58
CA ILE A 151 19.28 35.47 5.76
C ILE A 151 18.78 35.12 4.37
N ALA A 152 18.53 33.82 4.13
CA ALA A 152 18.00 33.34 2.88
C ALA A 152 16.59 33.93 2.71
N ASP A 153 16.47 34.90 1.81
CA ASP A 153 15.19 35.44 1.38
C ASP A 153 14.35 34.32 0.77
N GLY A 154 13.36 33.87 1.53
CA GLY A 154 12.36 32.93 1.07
C GLY A 154 11.50 33.51 -0.06
N PRO A 155 10.85 32.66 -0.87
CA PRO A 155 10.14 33.05 -2.09
C PRO A 155 8.93 33.96 -1.88
N TRP A 156 8.56 34.23 -0.62
CA TRP A 156 7.38 35.03 -0.24
C TRP A 156 7.69 36.52 -0.06
N ASN A 157 8.96 36.93 0.00
CA ASN A 157 9.37 38.33 0.25
C ASN A 157 9.40 39.22 -1.01
N GLN A 158 8.98 38.72 -2.19
CA GLN A 158 8.95 39.48 -3.45
C GLN A 158 7.53 40.01 -3.79
N ALA A 159 6.85 40.64 -2.84
CA ALA A 159 5.66 41.43 -3.14
C ALA A 159 6.08 42.79 -3.74
N GLY A 160 6.38 42.82 -5.05
CA GLY A 160 6.56 44.10 -5.75
C GLY A 160 7.34 44.10 -7.06
N ALA A 161 7.92 42.99 -7.52
CA ALA A 161 8.63 42.98 -8.79
C ALA A 161 7.64 42.78 -9.97
N PRO A 162 7.64 43.64 -11.01
CA PRO A 162 6.82 43.41 -12.19
C PRO A 162 7.29 42.14 -12.91
N TYR A 163 6.32 41.26 -13.16
CA TYR A 163 6.42 39.97 -13.84
C TYR A 163 7.27 40.08 -15.13
N ALA A 164 8.52 39.60 -15.10
CA ALA A 164 9.32 39.44 -16.30
C ALA A 164 8.80 38.21 -17.07
N ALA A 165 8.12 38.46 -18.19
CA ALA A 165 7.57 37.42 -19.05
C ALA A 165 8.64 36.42 -19.53
N PRO A 166 8.29 35.14 -19.73
CA PRO A 166 9.22 34.16 -20.27
C PRO A 166 9.64 34.56 -21.68
N ARG A 167 10.97 34.66 -21.90
CA ARG A 167 11.57 34.86 -23.22
C ARG A 167 11.22 33.66 -24.09
N THR A 168 10.23 33.82 -24.96
CA THR A 168 9.99 32.86 -26.04
C THR A 168 11.21 32.86 -26.95
N ARG A 169 11.92 31.73 -27.01
CA ARG A 169 13.03 31.53 -27.94
C ARG A 169 12.45 31.28 -29.32
N SER A 170 12.08 32.38 -29.98
CA SER A 170 11.69 32.45 -31.38
C SER A 170 12.92 32.60 -32.28
N LYS A 171 12.81 32.03 -33.49
CA LYS A 171 13.69 32.03 -34.68
C LYS A 171 14.67 30.86 -34.78
N GLY A 172 14.70 30.06 -35.86
CA GLY A 172 13.93 30.08 -37.09
C GLY A 172 14.72 29.46 -38.25
N LYS A 173 13.97 28.96 -39.25
CA LYS A 173 14.32 28.80 -40.68
C LYS A 173 15.38 27.75 -41.08
N GLY A 174 14.87 26.59 -41.52
CA GLY A 174 14.75 26.24 -42.94
C GLY A 174 16.02 26.03 -43.76
N LYS A 175 16.14 24.85 -44.37
CA LYS A 175 16.71 24.67 -45.72
C LYS A 175 16.10 23.44 -46.38
N SER A 176 15.30 23.74 -47.40
CA SER A 176 14.89 22.83 -48.48
C SER A 176 16.05 22.65 -49.48
N ARG A 177 15.91 21.63 -50.34
CA ARG A 177 16.78 21.12 -51.44
C ARG A 177 17.48 19.80 -51.05
N LYS A 178 17.36 18.72 -51.82
CA LYS A 178 17.06 18.55 -53.25
C LYS A 178 16.47 17.16 -53.48
#